data_AF-A0A3M1X7G0-F1
#
_entry.id   AF-A0A3M1X7G0-F1
#
_cell.length_a   1.000
_cell.length_b   1.000
_cell.length_c   1.000
_cell.angle_alpha   90.00
_cell.angle_beta   90.00
_cell.angle_gamma   90.00
#
_symmetry.space_group_name_H-M   'P 1'
#
loop_
_entity.id
_entity.type
_entity.pdbx_description
1 polymer ?
#
loop_
_entity_poly.entity_id
_entity_poly.type
_entity_poly.pdbx_seq_one_letter_code
_entity_poly.pdbx_strand_id
1 'polypeptide(L)'
;MKRSRFFLIPPMVSGLMLAACLFLFACQTPAISPDSRNGSALQLSTLLTDTLGMATCLELDTLDPTLLPPAVLDSLPGNFPQDPILRVLRLTGSHDTLFLVRFQQGGVYLFQSDGHVWGQGQLTSPGPGDVEAFFHLLFQTLFAHHPIKEVEWKGYIPGGGKWEVEFFDDSEWYVTLQGNQLCYALDDHGGHDGDDGYDDDDSTYHSGGSHSGYFGGHVPSGQVPDSLWHWLDQHDPGAEIDEIKYISLCDTVYGFVVKLENSHSGGSHGGDRYLVFAPDGTYLYKFREEDADEVLPNSLHDSLEALYPGFEPDDVMVQTLPSGDIRYEVEMKADRGGDDLFVLVLPDGTVLCERDETD
;
A
#
# COMPACT_ATOMS: atom_id res chain seq x y z
N MET A 1 -103.08 12.00 -16.03
CA MET A 1 -102.04 11.02 -15.63
C MET A 1 -100.93 11.04 -16.68
N LYS A 2 -99.85 11.75 -16.37
CA LYS A 2 -98.62 11.85 -17.16
C LYS A 2 -97.53 11.10 -16.41
N ARG A 3 -96.69 10.34 -17.10
CA ARG A 3 -95.24 10.29 -16.82
C ARG A 3 -94.50 9.60 -17.97
N SER A 4 -93.73 10.43 -18.67
CA SER A 4 -92.70 10.08 -19.64
C SER A 4 -91.58 9.27 -18.98
N ARG A 5 -90.99 8.36 -19.75
CA ARG A 5 -89.81 7.59 -19.37
C ARG A 5 -88.57 8.49 -19.45
N PHE A 6 -87.91 8.72 -18.33
CA PHE A 6 -86.55 9.24 -18.25
C PHE A 6 -85.61 8.06 -18.03
N PHE A 7 -84.61 7.93 -18.91
CA PHE A 7 -83.43 7.11 -18.66
C PHE A 7 -82.46 7.91 -17.76
N LEU A 8 -82.12 7.35 -16.61
CA LEU A 8 -81.12 7.85 -15.69
C LEU A 8 -79.91 6.93 -15.75
N ILE A 9 -78.76 7.54 -16.04
CA ILE A 9 -77.41 6.98 -16.03
C ILE A 9 -76.93 6.88 -14.57
N PRO A 10 -76.29 5.78 -14.13
CA PRO A 10 -75.46 5.78 -12.93
C PRO A 10 -73.97 5.99 -13.27
N PRO A 11 -73.19 6.65 -12.37
CA PRO A 11 -71.78 6.93 -12.57
C PRO A 11 -70.89 5.89 -11.87
N MET A 12 -69.81 5.46 -12.52
CA MET A 12 -68.59 4.93 -11.91
C MET A 12 -67.45 5.32 -12.87
N VAL A 13 -66.66 6.35 -12.56
CA VAL A 13 -65.46 6.34 -11.71
C VAL A 13 -64.33 5.49 -12.29
N SER A 14 -63.28 6.23 -12.64
CA SER A 14 -61.86 5.85 -12.73
C SER A 14 -61.34 5.09 -13.94
N GLY A 15 -60.38 5.74 -14.60
CA GLY A 15 -59.19 5.06 -15.11
C GLY A 15 -58.97 5.20 -16.60
N LEU A 16 -58.53 6.37 -17.09
CA LEU A 16 -57.64 6.45 -18.26
C LEU A 16 -57.11 7.89 -18.44
N MET A 17 -55.89 8.13 -17.96
CA MET A 17 -54.96 9.26 -18.24
C MET A 17 -53.73 8.89 -17.37
N LEU A 18 -52.53 8.60 -17.85
CA LEU A 18 -51.77 9.10 -18.98
C LEU A 18 -50.92 7.93 -19.50
N ALA A 19 -50.92 7.71 -20.81
CA ALA A 19 -49.80 7.09 -21.50
C ALA A 19 -48.77 8.18 -21.83
N ALA A 20 -47.51 7.77 -21.97
CA ALA A 20 -46.34 8.53 -22.42
C ALA A 20 -45.61 9.34 -21.34
N CYS A 21 -44.63 8.68 -20.71
CA CYS A 21 -43.24 9.15 -20.49
C CYS A 21 -42.61 8.27 -19.41
N LEU A 22 -42.06 7.11 -19.77
CA LEU A 22 -41.24 6.29 -18.87
C LEU A 22 -40.47 5.24 -19.71
N PHE A 23 -39.53 5.72 -20.51
CA PHE A 23 -38.37 4.96 -20.95
C PHE A 23 -37.22 5.96 -21.04
N LEU A 24 -36.04 5.55 -20.55
CA LEU A 24 -34.79 6.32 -20.38
C LEU A 24 -34.58 6.93 -18.98
N PHE A 25 -34.36 6.06 -17.99
CA PHE A 25 -33.33 6.29 -16.97
C PHE A 25 -32.69 4.93 -16.70
N ALA A 26 -31.82 4.50 -17.62
CA ALA A 26 -30.72 3.65 -17.22
C ALA A 26 -29.76 4.54 -16.43
N CYS A 27 -29.41 4.16 -15.21
CA CYS A 27 -28.30 4.76 -14.49
C CYS A 27 -27.06 4.70 -15.39
N GLN A 28 -26.68 5.84 -15.95
CA GLN A 28 -25.35 6.01 -16.51
C GLN A 28 -24.41 6.14 -15.32
N THR A 29 -23.81 5.03 -14.91
CA THR A 29 -22.49 5.11 -14.29
C THR A 29 -21.54 5.71 -15.34
N PRO A 30 -20.66 6.66 -14.98
CA PRO A 30 -19.69 7.18 -15.92
C PRO A 30 -18.83 6.02 -16.43
N ALA A 31 -18.88 5.77 -17.74
CA ALA A 31 -17.98 4.84 -18.39
C ALA A 31 -16.58 5.45 -18.35
N ILE A 32 -15.75 4.97 -17.41
CA ILE A 32 -14.31 5.25 -17.41
C ILE A 32 -13.73 4.48 -18.60
N SER A 33 -13.22 5.19 -19.59
CA SER A 33 -12.53 4.60 -20.74
C SER A 33 -11.16 4.08 -20.28
N PRO A 34 -10.87 2.78 -20.40
CA PRO A 34 -9.56 2.26 -20.01
C PRO A 34 -8.52 2.61 -21.08
N ASP A 35 -7.57 3.48 -20.74
CA ASP A 35 -6.29 3.53 -21.44
C ASP A 35 -5.34 2.53 -20.74
N SER A 36 -4.79 1.60 -21.51
CA SER A 36 -4.69 0.20 -21.08
C SER A 36 -3.29 -0.28 -20.71
N ARG A 37 -2.44 0.54 -20.06
CA ARG A 37 -1.08 0.07 -19.68
C ARG A 37 -0.65 0.39 -18.24
N ASN A 38 -1.09 1.49 -17.63
CA ASN A 38 -0.82 1.82 -16.22
C ASN A 38 -2.13 1.99 -15.42
N GLY A 39 -3.22 1.36 -15.88
CA GLY A 39 -4.58 1.72 -15.48
C GLY A 39 -5.10 1.02 -14.23
N SER A 40 -4.67 -0.20 -13.93
CA SER A 40 -5.32 -1.03 -12.89
C SER A 40 -4.94 -0.62 -11.48
N ALA A 41 -3.65 -0.35 -11.22
CA ALA A 41 -3.20 0.11 -9.91
C ALA A 41 -3.81 1.46 -9.50
N LEU A 42 -3.77 2.46 -10.40
CA LEU A 42 -4.35 3.78 -10.16
C LEU A 42 -5.88 3.72 -10.06
N GLN A 43 -6.53 2.84 -10.84
CA GLN A 43 -7.97 2.60 -10.73
C GLN A 43 -8.35 1.92 -9.43
N LEU A 44 -7.53 1.00 -8.91
CA LEU A 44 -7.80 0.36 -7.62
C LEU A 44 -7.58 1.33 -6.47
N SER A 45 -6.50 2.12 -6.47
CA SER A 45 -6.29 3.13 -5.42
C SER A 45 -7.43 4.15 -5.45
N THR A 46 -7.83 4.62 -6.64
CA THR A 46 -8.99 5.49 -6.81
C THR A 46 -10.28 4.78 -6.39
N LEU A 47 -10.47 3.49 -6.67
CA LEU A 47 -11.65 2.75 -6.25
C LEU A 47 -11.69 2.58 -4.73
N LEU A 48 -10.57 2.26 -4.08
CA LEU A 48 -10.45 2.15 -2.63
C LEU A 48 -10.62 3.51 -1.95
N THR A 49 -10.03 4.56 -2.50
CA THR A 49 -10.15 5.93 -1.99
C THR A 49 -11.53 6.53 -2.24
N ASP A 50 -12.12 6.39 -3.44
CA ASP A 50 -13.41 7.00 -3.78
C ASP A 50 -14.59 6.18 -3.25
N THR A 51 -14.51 4.85 -3.31
CA THR A 51 -15.63 3.98 -2.89
C THR A 51 -15.61 3.76 -1.39
N LEU A 52 -14.43 3.59 -0.81
CA LEU A 52 -14.29 3.23 0.60
C LEU A 52 -13.65 4.36 1.43
N GLY A 53 -13.22 5.45 0.79
CA GLY A 53 -12.65 6.58 1.52
C GLY A 53 -11.26 6.30 2.09
N MET A 54 -10.54 5.32 1.54
CA MET A 54 -9.25 4.84 2.07
C MET A 54 -8.11 5.77 1.67
N ALA A 55 -7.42 6.34 2.65
CA ALA A 55 -6.23 7.15 2.39
C ALA A 55 -4.95 6.29 2.27
N THR A 56 -4.84 5.21 3.05
CA THR A 56 -3.69 4.26 3.05
C THR A 56 -3.88 3.09 4.00
N CYS A 57 -4.57 3.30 5.14
CA CYS A 57 -4.80 2.28 6.17
C CYS A 57 -6.29 2.16 6.55
N LEU A 58 -6.68 0.97 6.99
CA LEU A 58 -8.02 0.61 7.47
C LEU A 58 -7.96 0.12 8.90
N GLU A 59 -8.84 0.61 9.76
CA GLU A 59 -9.02 -0.04 11.06
C GLU A 59 -9.89 -1.30 10.91
N LEU A 60 -9.31 -2.45 11.28
CA LEU A 60 -9.99 -3.71 11.47
C LEU A 60 -10.24 -3.96 12.95
N ASP A 61 -11.52 -4.05 13.27
CA ASP A 61 -11.95 -4.54 14.57
C ASP A 61 -12.53 -5.94 14.43
N THR A 62 -12.12 -6.84 15.33
CA THR A 62 -12.89 -8.07 15.54
C THR A 62 -14.16 -7.70 16.28
N LEU A 63 -15.31 -7.99 15.70
CA LEU A 63 -16.62 -7.66 16.24
C LEU A 63 -17.30 -8.91 16.79
N ASP A 64 -17.97 -8.78 17.94
CA ASP A 64 -18.89 -9.83 18.41
C ASP A 64 -20.05 -9.96 17.38
N PRO A 65 -20.39 -11.17 16.90
CA PRO A 65 -21.47 -11.36 15.92
C PRO A 65 -22.82 -10.77 16.33
N THR A 66 -23.08 -10.63 17.63
CA THR A 66 -24.31 -10.01 18.16
C THR A 66 -24.38 -8.49 17.95
N LEU A 67 -23.26 -7.86 17.60
CA LEU A 67 -23.14 -6.42 17.32
C LEU A 67 -23.21 -6.09 15.82
N LEU A 68 -23.44 -7.08 14.95
CA LEU A 68 -23.69 -6.83 13.54
C LEU A 68 -24.93 -5.92 13.36
N PRO A 69 -24.93 -5.01 12.36
CA PRO A 69 -26.11 -4.22 12.05
C PRO A 69 -27.32 -5.12 11.80
N PRO A 70 -28.53 -4.74 12.25
CA PRO A 70 -29.74 -5.53 12.03
C PRO A 70 -29.96 -5.89 10.55
N ALA A 71 -29.65 -4.98 9.63
CA ALA A 71 -29.80 -5.22 8.20
C ALA A 71 -28.84 -6.31 7.67
N VAL A 72 -27.61 -6.39 8.21
CA VAL A 72 -26.68 -7.48 7.93
C VAL A 72 -27.24 -8.78 8.52
N LEU A 73 -27.67 -8.77 9.78
CA LEU A 73 -28.26 -9.94 10.44
C LEU A 73 -29.50 -10.46 9.73
N ASP A 74 -30.36 -9.60 9.18
CA ASP A 74 -31.55 -9.97 8.43
C ASP A 74 -31.22 -10.57 7.05
N SER A 75 -30.03 -10.27 6.52
CA SER A 75 -29.56 -10.77 5.22
C SER A 75 -28.92 -12.17 5.32
N LEU A 76 -28.55 -12.63 6.51
CA LEU A 76 -27.93 -13.94 6.72
C LEU A 76 -28.92 -15.13 6.56
N PRO A 77 -30.14 -15.12 7.16
CA PRO A 77 -31.02 -16.29 7.22
C PRO A 77 -31.65 -16.67 5.88
N GLY A 78 -31.72 -15.75 4.93
CA GLY A 78 -32.32 -15.98 3.61
C GLY A 78 -31.42 -16.72 2.62
N ASN A 79 -30.10 -16.63 2.81
CA ASN A 79 -29.11 -17.13 1.85
C ASN A 79 -28.18 -18.20 2.43
N PHE A 80 -28.08 -18.34 3.77
CA PHE A 80 -27.05 -19.17 4.41
C PHE A 80 -27.62 -20.01 5.57
N PRO A 81 -28.06 -21.26 5.33
CA PRO A 81 -28.73 -22.02 6.38
C PRO A 81 -27.73 -22.63 7.37
N GLN A 82 -27.85 -22.21 8.63
CA GLN A 82 -27.39 -22.88 9.87
C GLN A 82 -25.88 -22.96 10.14
N ASP A 83 -25.02 -22.40 9.29
CA ASP A 83 -23.59 -22.33 9.63
C ASP A 83 -23.36 -21.25 10.70
N PRO A 84 -22.77 -21.57 11.87
CA PRO A 84 -22.49 -20.55 12.87
C PRO A 84 -21.46 -19.55 12.36
N ILE A 85 -21.64 -18.28 12.71
CA ILE A 85 -20.63 -17.25 12.47
C ILE A 85 -19.40 -17.60 13.31
N LEU A 86 -18.26 -17.77 12.64
CA LEU A 86 -16.97 -18.01 13.27
C LEU A 86 -16.33 -16.70 13.69
N ARG A 87 -16.35 -15.69 12.81
CA ARG A 87 -15.69 -14.41 13.04
C ARG A 87 -16.38 -13.28 12.27
N VAL A 88 -16.35 -12.08 12.83
CA VAL A 88 -16.72 -10.85 12.14
C VAL A 88 -15.56 -9.87 12.22
N LEU A 89 -15.17 -9.31 11.09
CA LEU A 89 -14.27 -8.17 11.00
C LEU A 89 -15.07 -6.97 10.52
N ARG A 90 -14.91 -5.83 11.20
CA ARG A 90 -15.47 -4.55 10.81
C ARG A 90 -14.37 -3.70 10.23
N LEU A 91 -14.59 -3.17 9.03
CA LEU A 91 -13.70 -2.24 8.34
C LEU A 91 -14.38 -0.89 8.26
N THR A 92 -13.79 0.11 8.90
CA THR A 92 -14.34 1.45 8.94
C THR A 92 -13.60 2.33 7.94
N GLY A 93 -14.26 2.68 6.83
CA GLY A 93 -13.80 3.70 5.90
C GLY A 93 -14.36 5.08 6.27
N SER A 94 -13.95 6.13 5.55
CA SER A 94 -14.47 7.48 5.79
C SER A 94 -15.91 7.69 5.26
N HIS A 95 -16.37 6.81 4.37
CA HIS A 95 -17.70 6.89 3.74
C HIS A 95 -18.65 5.76 4.11
N ASP A 96 -18.15 4.54 4.33
CA ASP A 96 -18.98 3.38 4.67
C ASP A 96 -18.24 2.44 5.62
N THR A 97 -18.99 1.53 6.24
CA THR A 97 -18.47 0.44 7.07
C THR A 97 -18.79 -0.88 6.41
N LEU A 98 -17.75 -1.67 6.14
CA LEU A 98 -17.88 -3.03 5.63
C LEU A 98 -17.76 -4.05 6.76
N PHE A 99 -18.47 -5.16 6.62
CA PHE A 99 -18.46 -6.27 7.57
C PHE A 99 -18.07 -7.53 6.83
N LEU A 100 -16.88 -8.06 7.12
CA LEU A 100 -16.51 -9.39 6.68
C LEU A 100 -16.99 -10.41 7.71
N VAL A 101 -17.89 -11.30 7.28
CA VAL A 101 -18.47 -12.35 8.10
C VAL A 101 -17.93 -13.69 7.61
N ARG A 102 -17.17 -14.37 8.47
CA ARG A 102 -16.69 -15.75 8.24
C ARG A 102 -17.55 -16.74 9.02
N PHE A 103 -17.90 -17.83 8.36
CA PHE A 103 -18.66 -18.93 8.92
C PHE A 103 -17.79 -20.16 9.19
N GLN A 104 -18.26 -21.08 10.05
CA GLN A 104 -17.45 -22.23 10.48
C GLN A 104 -17.12 -23.21 9.36
N GLN A 105 -17.98 -23.37 8.35
CA GLN A 105 -17.69 -24.22 7.18
C GLN A 105 -16.86 -23.50 6.12
N GLY A 106 -16.30 -22.32 6.42
CA GLY A 106 -15.37 -21.60 5.55
C GLY A 106 -16.03 -20.63 4.57
N GLY A 107 -17.35 -20.47 4.61
CA GLY A 107 -18.02 -19.41 3.85
C GLY A 107 -17.59 -18.03 4.35
N VAL A 108 -17.32 -17.10 3.43
CA VAL A 108 -16.94 -15.73 3.75
C VAL A 108 -17.74 -14.75 2.92
N TYR A 109 -18.24 -13.70 3.56
CA TYR A 109 -19.11 -12.72 2.94
C TYR A 109 -18.70 -11.32 3.37
N LEU A 110 -18.76 -10.40 2.43
CA LEU A 110 -18.49 -8.98 2.65
C LEU A 110 -19.81 -8.23 2.52
N PHE A 111 -20.26 -7.61 3.60
CA PHE A 111 -21.51 -6.86 3.66
C PHE A 111 -21.24 -5.36 3.81
N GLN A 112 -22.11 -4.56 3.22
CA GLN A 112 -22.26 -3.15 3.60
C GLN A 112 -23.12 -3.02 4.86
N SER A 113 -23.07 -1.84 5.48
CA SER A 113 -23.82 -1.54 6.70
C SER A 113 -25.35 -1.65 6.56
N ASP A 114 -25.87 -1.55 5.34
CA ASP A 114 -27.29 -1.69 4.98
C ASP A 114 -27.71 -3.14 4.69
N GLY A 115 -26.81 -4.12 4.87
CA GLY A 115 -27.07 -5.53 4.63
C GLY A 115 -26.85 -5.99 3.18
N HIS A 116 -26.50 -5.10 2.25
CA HIS A 116 -26.17 -5.50 0.90
C HIS A 116 -24.91 -6.38 0.87
N VAL A 117 -24.99 -7.52 0.18
CA VAL A 117 -23.83 -8.41 -0.03
C VAL A 117 -23.00 -7.83 -1.17
N TRP A 118 -21.81 -7.37 -0.82
CA TRP A 118 -20.82 -6.89 -1.78
C TRP A 118 -20.08 -8.06 -2.41
N GLY A 119 -19.64 -9.01 -1.58
CA GLY A 119 -18.81 -10.15 -2.01
C GLY A 119 -19.17 -11.43 -1.29
N GLN A 120 -18.96 -12.57 -1.97
CA GLN A 120 -19.03 -13.90 -1.36
C GLN A 120 -17.92 -14.83 -1.87
N GLY A 121 -17.43 -15.70 -1.00
CA GLY A 121 -16.38 -16.67 -1.31
C GLY A 121 -16.37 -17.86 -0.36
N GLN A 122 -15.54 -18.84 -0.68
CA GLN A 122 -15.37 -20.06 0.11
C GLN A 122 -13.90 -20.30 0.37
N LEU A 123 -13.52 -20.39 1.64
CA LEU A 123 -12.19 -20.81 2.05
C LEU A 123 -12.15 -22.33 2.14
N THR A 124 -11.29 -22.95 1.34
CA THR A 124 -11.11 -24.41 1.30
C THR A 124 -10.05 -24.90 2.28
N SER A 125 -9.28 -23.99 2.89
CA SER A 125 -8.17 -24.28 3.80
C SER A 125 -8.28 -23.46 5.10
N PRO A 126 -8.02 -24.05 6.27
CA PRO A 126 -7.82 -23.33 7.54
C PRO A 126 -6.43 -22.65 7.63
N GLY A 127 -5.88 -22.21 6.49
CA GLY A 127 -4.57 -21.55 6.36
C GLY A 127 -4.46 -20.20 7.08
N PRO A 128 -3.28 -19.55 6.99
CA PRO A 128 -2.87 -18.45 7.86
C PRO A 128 -3.77 -17.22 7.74
N GLY A 129 -4.79 -17.18 8.61
CA GLY A 129 -5.45 -15.98 9.09
C GLY A 129 -6.56 -15.45 8.19
N ASP A 130 -7.64 -14.99 8.82
CA ASP A 130 -8.79 -14.35 8.17
C ASP A 130 -8.44 -13.17 7.23
N VAL A 131 -7.20 -12.69 7.25
CA VAL A 131 -6.66 -11.59 6.46
C VAL A 131 -6.48 -11.99 4.99
N GLU A 132 -5.81 -13.11 4.71
CA GLU A 132 -5.62 -13.61 3.33
C GLU A 132 -6.98 -13.85 2.65
N ALA A 133 -7.88 -14.50 3.39
CA ALA A 133 -9.27 -14.70 2.99
C ALA A 133 -10.02 -13.40 2.70
N PHE A 134 -9.83 -12.41 3.57
CA PHE A 134 -10.41 -11.09 3.43
C PHE A 134 -9.97 -10.44 2.13
N PHE A 135 -8.68 -10.43 1.84
CA PHE A 135 -8.16 -9.81 0.63
C PHE A 135 -8.53 -10.56 -0.62
N HIS A 136 -8.46 -11.88 -0.60
CA HIS A 136 -8.89 -12.68 -1.73
C HIS A 136 -10.35 -12.36 -2.08
N LEU A 137 -11.23 -12.24 -1.07
CA LEU A 137 -12.62 -11.87 -1.30
C LEU A 137 -12.80 -10.41 -1.71
N LEU A 138 -12.10 -9.48 -1.05
CA LEU A 138 -12.15 -8.05 -1.34
C LEU A 138 -11.72 -7.80 -2.78
N PHE A 139 -10.57 -8.32 -3.19
CA PHE A 139 -10.06 -8.20 -4.55
C PHE A 139 -10.98 -8.89 -5.55
N GLN A 140 -11.43 -10.13 -5.31
CA GLN A 140 -12.42 -10.76 -6.20
C GLN A 140 -13.68 -9.92 -6.37
N THR A 141 -14.12 -9.22 -5.32
CA THR A 141 -15.32 -8.37 -5.34
C THR A 141 -15.08 -7.07 -6.10
N LEU A 142 -14.01 -6.34 -5.75
CA LEU A 142 -13.63 -5.09 -6.41
C LEU A 142 -13.35 -5.30 -7.90
N PHE A 143 -12.77 -6.46 -8.25
CA PHE A 143 -12.40 -6.82 -9.61
C PHE A 143 -13.43 -7.70 -10.32
N ALA A 144 -14.57 -8.04 -9.70
CA ALA A 144 -15.65 -8.74 -10.40
C ALA A 144 -16.16 -7.95 -11.62
N HIS A 145 -15.99 -6.62 -11.60
CA HIS A 145 -16.39 -5.70 -12.66
C HIS A 145 -15.23 -5.17 -13.52
N HIS A 146 -13.98 -5.48 -13.16
CA HIS A 146 -12.77 -5.08 -13.87
C HIS A 146 -11.91 -6.32 -14.12
N PRO A 147 -11.68 -6.75 -15.38
CA PRO A 147 -11.01 -8.01 -15.68
C PRO A 147 -9.51 -7.96 -15.38
N ILE A 148 -9.16 -8.01 -14.09
CA ILE A 148 -7.83 -8.46 -13.66
C ILE A 148 -7.81 -9.97 -13.84
N LYS A 149 -6.83 -10.45 -14.60
CA LYS A 149 -6.80 -11.84 -15.07
C LYS A 149 -6.34 -12.81 -14.00
N GLU A 150 -5.49 -12.37 -13.08
CA GLU A 150 -4.93 -13.15 -11.99
C GLU A 150 -4.41 -12.21 -10.89
N VAL A 151 -4.57 -12.62 -9.63
CA VAL A 151 -3.93 -12.01 -8.44
C VAL A 151 -3.03 -13.10 -7.87
N GLU A 152 -1.72 -12.86 -7.84
CA GLU A 152 -0.76 -13.81 -7.27
C GLU A 152 -0.35 -13.35 -5.86
N TRP A 153 -0.46 -14.27 -4.91
CA TRP A 153 0.05 -14.08 -3.55
C TRP A 153 1.48 -14.60 -3.52
N LYS A 154 2.47 -13.70 -3.51
CA LYS A 154 3.89 -14.07 -3.51
C LYS A 154 4.32 -14.68 -2.18
N GLY A 155 3.76 -14.18 -1.08
CA GLY A 155 3.98 -14.77 0.24
C GLY A 155 3.77 -13.79 1.38
N TYR A 156 3.92 -14.30 2.60
CA TYR A 156 4.11 -13.49 3.79
C TYR A 156 5.61 -13.24 3.97
N ILE A 157 6.03 -11.98 4.03
CA ILE A 157 7.41 -11.57 4.27
C ILE A 157 7.59 -11.50 5.80
N PRO A 158 8.32 -12.46 6.42
CA PRO A 158 8.65 -12.41 7.84
C PRO A 158 9.50 -11.15 8.12
N GLY A 159 9.49 -10.61 9.34
CA GLY A 159 10.21 -9.35 9.66
C GLY A 159 9.41 -8.09 9.35
N GLY A 160 8.87 -7.95 8.13
CA GLY A 160 8.06 -6.80 7.72
C GLY A 160 6.57 -6.84 8.12
N GLY A 161 6.05 -8.01 8.54
CA GLY A 161 4.62 -8.17 8.85
C GLY A 161 3.70 -7.86 7.67
N LYS A 162 4.21 -8.07 6.44
CA LYS A 162 3.57 -7.71 5.17
C LYS A 162 3.29 -8.95 4.34
N TRP A 163 2.20 -8.91 3.58
CA TRP A 163 1.91 -9.81 2.48
C TRP A 163 2.15 -9.06 1.19
N GLU A 164 2.84 -9.70 0.27
CA GLU A 164 3.05 -9.18 -1.07
C GLU A 164 1.99 -9.78 -2.00
N VAL A 165 1.31 -8.89 -2.72
CA VAL A 165 0.25 -9.20 -3.66
C VAL A 165 0.65 -8.61 -5.00
N GLU A 166 0.96 -9.47 -5.95
CA GLU A 166 1.28 -9.05 -7.32
C GLU A 166 0.02 -9.11 -8.17
N PHE A 167 -0.21 -8.04 -8.94
CA PHE A 167 -1.24 -7.97 -9.97
C PHE A 167 -0.62 -8.16 -11.35
N PHE A 168 -1.38 -8.73 -12.28
CA PHE A 168 -0.92 -9.07 -13.64
C PHE A 168 -0.40 -7.87 -14.48
N ASP A 169 -0.56 -6.63 -14.03
CA ASP A 169 0.00 -5.44 -14.67
C ASP A 169 1.39 -5.05 -14.11
N ASP A 170 2.12 -6.03 -13.57
CA ASP A 170 3.43 -5.86 -12.91
C ASP A 170 3.38 -4.82 -11.77
N SER A 171 2.18 -4.54 -11.26
CA SER A 171 1.99 -3.69 -10.10
C SER A 171 2.07 -4.55 -8.86
N GLU A 172 3.12 -4.35 -8.08
CA GLU A 172 3.30 -4.99 -6.79
C GLU A 172 2.57 -4.16 -5.73
N TRP A 173 1.82 -4.84 -4.86
CA TRP A 173 1.15 -4.21 -3.74
C TRP A 173 1.59 -4.89 -2.46
N TYR A 174 2.01 -4.08 -1.49
CA TYR A 174 2.28 -4.58 -0.16
C TYR A 174 1.09 -4.30 0.72
N VAL A 175 0.67 -5.33 1.43
CA VAL A 175 -0.40 -5.27 2.40
C VAL A 175 0.21 -5.55 3.76
N THR A 176 0.14 -4.63 4.70
CA THR A 176 0.65 -4.84 6.07
C THR A 176 -0.49 -4.78 7.08
N LEU A 177 -0.45 -5.69 8.07
CA LEU A 177 -1.32 -5.62 9.23
C LEU A 177 -0.52 -5.07 10.41
N GLN A 178 -0.65 -3.78 10.67
CA GLN A 178 -0.03 -3.09 11.80
C GLN A 178 -1.01 -3.03 12.98
N GLY A 179 -0.97 -4.05 13.83
CA GLY A 179 -1.91 -4.19 14.95
C GLY A 179 -3.34 -4.44 14.45
N ASN A 180 -4.24 -3.47 14.65
CA ASN A 180 -5.59 -3.49 14.09
C ASN A 180 -5.70 -2.71 12.78
N GLN A 181 -4.62 -2.12 12.28
CA GLN A 181 -4.65 -1.37 11.03
C GLN A 181 -4.16 -2.22 9.88
N LEU A 182 -4.83 -2.10 8.75
CA LEU A 182 -4.47 -2.76 7.50
C LEU A 182 -4.12 -1.71 6.48
N CYS A 183 -2.86 -1.63 6.13
CA CYS A 183 -2.35 -0.65 5.20
C CYS A 183 -1.99 -1.32 3.88
N TYR A 184 -2.11 -0.58 2.78
CA TYR A 184 -1.58 -0.98 1.49
C TYR A 184 -0.61 0.07 0.97
N ALA A 185 0.41 -0.38 0.24
CA ALA A 185 1.32 0.46 -0.52
C ALA A 185 1.39 -0.05 -1.95
N LEU A 186 1.41 0.89 -2.89
CA LEU A 186 1.73 0.64 -4.29
C LEU A 186 3.24 0.59 -4.41
N ASP A 187 3.77 -0.48 -5.01
CA ASP A 187 5.10 -0.40 -5.58
C ASP A 187 4.99 0.26 -6.96
N ASP A 188 5.69 1.38 -7.12
CA ASP A 188 5.79 2.06 -8.41
C ASP A 188 7.16 1.77 -9.02
N HIS A 189 7.53 0.48 -9.08
CA HIS A 189 8.66 0.00 -9.88
C HIS A 189 8.39 0.14 -11.39
N GLY A 190 7.68 1.20 -11.82
CA GLY A 190 7.48 1.60 -13.21
C GLY A 190 8.76 2.03 -13.95
N GLY A 191 9.93 1.71 -13.41
CA GLY A 191 11.18 1.63 -14.16
C GLY A 191 11.16 0.41 -15.07
N HIS A 192 10.30 0.42 -16.08
CA HIS A 192 10.61 -0.33 -17.28
C HIS A 192 11.88 0.30 -17.83
N ASP A 193 13.01 -0.34 -17.54
CA ASP A 193 14.26 -0.15 -18.26
C ASP A 193 13.92 -0.32 -19.73
N GLY A 194 13.67 0.80 -20.39
CA GLY A 194 13.49 0.89 -21.82
C GLY A 194 14.81 0.60 -22.47
N ASP A 195 15.31 -0.64 -22.33
CA ASP A 195 16.24 -1.25 -23.26
C ASP A 195 15.44 -1.49 -24.55
N ASP A 196 15.17 -0.39 -25.25
CA ASP A 196 14.72 -0.38 -26.62
C ASP A 196 15.89 -0.80 -27.51
N GLY A 197 16.25 -2.09 -27.40
CA GLY A 197 17.38 -2.72 -28.06
C GLY A 197 17.66 -2.18 -29.46
N TYR A 198 18.54 -1.18 -29.51
CA TYR A 198 19.18 -0.65 -30.69
C TYR A 198 20.57 -0.16 -30.31
N ASP A 199 21.52 -1.04 -30.63
CA ASP A 199 22.80 -0.74 -31.29
C ASP A 199 24.07 -0.93 -30.44
N ASP A 200 24.69 -2.09 -30.71
CA ASP A 200 26.07 -2.25 -31.18
C ASP A 200 27.20 -1.57 -30.38
N ASP A 201 28.02 -2.43 -29.77
CA ASP A 201 29.48 -2.41 -29.82
C ASP A 201 30.18 -1.04 -29.73
N ASP A 202 30.54 -0.60 -28.51
CA ASP A 202 31.96 -0.38 -28.18
C ASP A 202 32.18 0.11 -26.75
N SER A 203 33.00 -0.65 -26.04
CA SER A 203 33.94 -0.26 -24.97
C SER A 203 33.73 1.10 -24.27
N THR A 204 33.41 1.05 -22.97
CA THR A 204 34.37 1.35 -21.89
C THR A 204 33.73 1.04 -20.53
N TYR A 205 34.57 0.62 -19.59
CA TYR A 205 34.22 0.34 -18.19
C TYR A 205 33.37 1.45 -17.58
N HIS A 206 32.06 1.23 -17.50
CA HIS A 206 31.21 1.94 -16.56
C HIS A 206 31.06 1.04 -15.34
N SER A 207 31.70 1.47 -14.25
CA SER A 207 31.44 1.00 -12.90
C SER A 207 29.98 1.36 -12.59
N GLY A 208 29.08 0.42 -12.86
CA GLY A 208 27.69 0.50 -12.46
C GLY A 208 27.64 0.34 -10.96
N GLY A 209 27.55 1.45 -10.24
CA GLY A 209 27.14 1.43 -8.84
C GLY A 209 25.73 0.86 -8.80
N SER A 210 25.62 -0.35 -8.25
CA SER A 210 24.34 -0.91 -7.84
C SER A 210 23.81 0.02 -6.76
N HIS A 211 22.77 0.80 -7.06
CA HIS A 211 22.15 1.62 -6.02
C HIS A 211 21.46 0.67 -5.03
N SER A 212 22.02 0.60 -3.82
CA SER A 212 21.58 -0.24 -2.72
C SER A 212 20.07 -0.05 -2.43
N GLY A 213 19.40 -1.18 -2.24
CA GLY A 213 17.95 -1.35 -2.34
C GLY A 213 17.16 -0.72 -1.20
N TYR A 214 16.81 0.56 -1.32
CA TYR A 214 15.70 1.10 -0.53
C TYR A 214 14.36 0.75 -1.17
N PHE A 215 13.73 -0.31 -0.66
CA PHE A 215 12.34 -0.70 -0.93
C PHE A 215 11.38 0.37 -0.43
N GLY A 216 11.09 1.35 -1.29
CA GLY A 216 10.11 2.39 -1.03
C GLY A 216 9.51 2.86 -2.34
N GLY A 217 8.21 2.68 -2.47
CA GLY A 217 7.44 3.27 -3.57
C GLY A 217 7.41 4.79 -3.47
N HIS A 218 7.25 5.46 -4.61
CA HIS A 218 7.01 6.89 -4.65
C HIS A 218 5.76 7.26 -3.83
N VAL A 219 5.90 8.26 -2.95
CA VAL A 219 4.79 8.71 -2.10
C VAL A 219 3.99 9.80 -2.82
N PRO A 220 2.67 9.64 -3.03
CA PRO A 220 1.83 10.73 -3.51
C PRO A 220 1.93 11.96 -2.60
N SER A 221 2.07 13.15 -3.19
CA SER A 221 2.27 14.40 -2.44
C SER A 221 1.24 14.66 -1.32
N GLY A 222 -0.01 14.19 -1.49
CA GLY A 222 -1.07 14.30 -0.47
C GLY A 222 -0.91 13.39 0.76
N GLN A 223 0.05 12.47 0.75
CA GLN A 223 0.35 11.58 1.88
C GLN A 223 1.60 12.03 2.66
N VAL A 224 2.33 13.03 2.16
CA VAL A 224 3.50 13.59 2.83
C VAL A 224 3.04 14.60 3.88
N PRO A 225 3.44 14.48 5.16
CA PRO A 225 3.01 15.39 6.22
C PRO A 225 3.35 16.86 5.96
N ASP A 226 2.43 17.77 6.26
CA ASP A 226 2.65 19.23 6.15
C ASP A 226 3.89 19.72 6.92
N SER A 227 4.22 19.07 8.04
CA SER A 227 5.41 19.32 8.86
C SER A 227 6.71 19.08 8.10
N LEU A 228 6.77 18.05 7.25
CA LEU A 228 7.93 17.76 6.40
C LEU A 228 8.12 18.88 5.37
N TRP A 229 7.05 19.25 4.67
CA TRP A 229 7.06 20.36 3.71
C TRP A 229 7.51 21.67 4.36
N HIS A 230 6.96 21.99 5.53
CA HIS A 230 7.35 23.17 6.29
C HIS A 230 8.84 23.16 6.68
N TRP A 231 9.38 21.99 7.04
CA TRP A 231 10.79 21.86 7.38
C TRP A 231 11.69 22.14 6.17
N LEU A 232 11.35 21.58 4.99
CA LEU A 232 12.09 21.79 3.75
C LEU A 232 12.09 23.26 3.33
N ASP A 233 10.93 23.92 3.36
CA ASP A 233 10.81 25.35 3.05
C ASP A 233 11.69 26.22 3.98
N GLN A 234 11.85 25.81 5.24
CA GLN A 234 12.61 26.56 6.23
C GLN A 234 14.13 26.33 6.11
N HIS A 235 14.57 25.10 5.86
CA HIS A 235 15.98 24.70 5.96
C HIS A 235 16.67 24.58 4.60
N ASP A 236 15.91 24.24 3.56
CA ASP A 236 16.37 24.04 2.20
C ASP A 236 15.49 24.83 1.20
N PRO A 237 15.32 26.16 1.39
CA PRO A 237 14.43 26.96 0.56
C PRO A 237 14.85 26.92 -0.90
N GLY A 238 13.95 26.42 -1.75
CA GLY A 238 14.18 26.31 -3.19
C GLY A 238 14.99 25.07 -3.61
N ALA A 239 15.20 24.10 -2.72
CA ALA A 239 15.70 22.79 -3.15
C ALA A 239 14.67 22.11 -4.06
N GLU A 240 15.18 21.48 -5.13
CA GLU A 240 14.40 20.62 -5.99
C GLU A 240 14.36 19.22 -5.34
N ILE A 241 13.15 18.69 -5.17
CA ILE A 241 12.96 17.34 -4.64
C ILE A 241 12.95 16.42 -5.84
N ASP A 242 13.94 15.53 -5.91
CA ASP A 242 14.00 14.47 -6.92
C ASP A 242 12.96 13.40 -6.58
N GLU A 243 12.96 12.95 -5.32
CA GLU A 243 12.16 11.82 -4.90
C GLU A 243 11.75 11.88 -3.43
N ILE A 244 10.55 11.37 -3.12
CA ILE A 244 10.12 11.04 -1.76
C ILE A 244 9.68 9.57 -1.74
N LYS A 245 10.37 8.76 -0.94
CA LYS A 245 10.03 7.36 -0.64
C LYS A 245 9.54 7.20 0.78
N TYR A 246 8.66 6.23 1.02
CA TYR A 246 8.33 5.76 2.37
C TYR A 246 9.00 4.40 2.59
N ILE A 247 9.87 4.30 3.60
CA ILE A 247 10.73 3.13 3.81
C ILE A 247 10.66 2.65 5.26
N SER A 248 11.09 1.40 5.49
CA SER A 248 11.45 0.94 6.83
C SER A 248 12.87 1.38 7.18
N LEU A 249 13.04 2.07 8.30
CA LEU A 249 14.32 2.53 8.83
C LEU A 249 15.00 1.46 9.71
N CYS A 250 14.22 0.56 10.32
CA CYS A 250 14.66 -0.61 11.10
C CYS A 250 13.40 -1.39 11.52
N ASP A 251 13.17 -2.56 10.94
CA ASP A 251 12.00 -3.43 11.12
C ASP A 251 10.65 -2.69 11.03
N THR A 252 10.19 -2.20 12.19
CA THR A 252 8.86 -1.62 12.45
C THR A 252 8.89 -0.10 12.51
N VAL A 253 10.07 0.52 12.43
CA VAL A 253 10.20 1.97 12.35
C VAL A 253 10.13 2.38 10.89
N TYR A 254 9.12 3.15 10.52
CA TYR A 254 8.97 3.66 9.17
C TYR A 254 9.30 5.15 9.10
N GLY A 255 9.60 5.64 7.91
CA GLY A 255 9.86 7.06 7.68
C GLY A 255 9.85 7.43 6.21
N PHE A 256 9.92 8.74 5.95
CA PHE A 256 10.10 9.27 4.62
C PHE A 256 11.57 9.52 4.34
N VAL A 257 12.07 9.07 3.20
CA VAL A 257 13.35 9.52 2.63
C VAL A 257 13.04 10.52 1.53
N VAL A 258 13.60 11.71 1.66
CA VAL A 258 13.53 12.78 0.68
C VAL A 258 14.90 12.91 0.04
N LYS A 259 14.98 12.61 -1.25
CA LYS A 259 16.16 12.86 -2.08
C LYS A 259 16.03 14.25 -2.68
N LEU A 260 16.97 15.12 -2.37
CA LEU A 260 17.05 16.45 -2.95
C LEU A 260 18.03 16.43 -4.12
N GLU A 261 17.55 16.88 -5.29
CA GLU A 261 18.41 17.18 -6.42
C GLU A 261 19.29 18.37 -6.04
N ASN A 262 20.60 18.26 -6.29
CA ASN A 262 21.45 19.42 -6.09
C ASN A 262 21.15 20.46 -7.17
N SER A 263 20.32 21.43 -6.79
CA SER A 263 20.08 22.64 -7.56
C SER A 263 21.42 23.36 -7.82
N HIS A 264 21.98 23.08 -9.00
CA HIS A 264 22.63 24.04 -9.89
C HIS A 264 23.68 25.00 -9.32
N SER A 265 24.49 24.58 -8.35
CA SER A 265 25.61 25.41 -7.84
C SER A 265 26.97 25.07 -8.45
N GLY A 266 27.02 24.81 -9.76
CA GLY A 266 28.20 25.05 -10.63
C GLY A 266 29.57 24.46 -10.24
N GLY A 267 29.63 23.54 -9.27
CA GLY A 267 30.84 22.89 -8.78
C GLY A 267 30.64 21.37 -8.80
N SER A 268 31.51 20.68 -9.53
CA SER A 268 31.39 19.30 -10.01
C SER A 268 31.24 18.17 -8.98
N HIS A 269 30.97 18.43 -7.70
CA HIS A 269 30.99 17.40 -6.64
C HIS A 269 29.90 17.55 -5.56
N GLY A 270 28.78 18.21 -5.85
CA GLY A 270 27.62 18.09 -4.99
C GLY A 270 26.95 16.74 -5.26
N GLY A 271 27.24 15.71 -4.46
CA GLY A 271 26.47 14.46 -4.48
C GLY A 271 25.05 14.65 -3.92
N ASP A 272 24.12 13.79 -4.32
CA ASP A 272 22.73 13.81 -3.88
C ASP A 272 22.61 13.90 -2.35
N ARG A 273 21.61 14.63 -1.86
CA ARG A 273 21.38 14.81 -0.42
C ARG A 273 20.12 14.07 -0.02
N TYR A 274 20.27 13.15 0.93
CA TYR A 274 19.14 12.38 1.45
C TYR A 274 18.77 12.85 2.86
N LEU A 275 17.49 13.14 3.06
CA LEU A 275 16.91 13.55 4.33
C LEU A 275 15.90 12.51 4.79
N VAL A 276 15.88 12.20 6.08
CA VAL A 276 14.98 11.19 6.65
C VAL A 276 14.07 11.83 7.69
N PHE A 277 12.78 11.54 7.58
CA PHE A 277 11.73 12.05 8.46
C PHE A 277 10.91 10.90 9.05
N ALA A 278 10.42 11.09 10.27
CA ALA A 278 9.42 10.22 10.85
C ALA A 278 8.06 10.33 10.11
N PRO A 279 7.10 9.42 10.33
CA PRO A 279 5.80 9.47 9.67
C PRO A 279 4.97 10.71 10.02
N ASP A 280 5.29 11.40 11.11
CA ASP A 280 4.68 12.68 11.49
C ASP A 280 5.39 13.91 10.90
N GLY A 281 6.37 13.69 10.02
CA GLY A 281 7.20 14.71 9.37
C GLY A 281 8.29 15.33 10.26
N THR A 282 8.57 14.76 11.44
CA THR A 282 9.72 15.18 12.25
C THR A 282 11.03 14.77 11.58
N TYR A 283 11.93 15.72 11.33
CA TYR A 283 13.26 15.45 10.80
C TYR A 283 14.08 14.56 11.75
N LEU A 284 14.59 13.44 11.24
CA LEU A 284 15.35 12.46 11.99
C LEU A 284 16.85 12.58 11.76
N TYR A 285 17.30 12.56 10.51
CA TYR A 285 18.71 12.68 10.15
C TYR A 285 18.85 12.92 8.65
N LYS A 286 20.07 13.25 8.23
CA LYS A 286 20.48 13.23 6.82
C LYS A 286 21.53 12.17 6.63
N PHE A 287 21.65 11.63 5.42
CA PHE A 287 22.73 10.70 5.10
C PHE A 287 23.31 10.99 3.73
N ARG A 288 24.49 10.40 3.53
CA ARG A 288 25.18 10.26 2.25
C ARG A 288 25.77 8.87 2.20
N GLU A 289 25.78 8.28 1.02
CA GLU A 289 26.42 7.00 0.73
C GLU A 289 27.88 7.27 0.39
N GLU A 290 28.77 6.45 0.93
CA GLU A 290 30.22 6.52 0.76
C GLU A 290 30.76 5.09 0.78
N ASP A 291 31.95 4.88 0.21
CA ASP A 291 32.68 3.62 0.31
C ASP A 291 33.11 3.37 1.77
N ALA A 292 32.90 2.15 2.26
CA ALA A 292 33.20 1.78 3.64
C ALA A 292 34.69 1.96 4.01
N ASP A 293 35.61 1.72 3.07
CA ASP A 293 37.05 1.89 3.27
C ASP A 293 37.46 3.36 3.39
N GLU A 294 36.67 4.28 2.84
CA GLU A 294 36.98 5.71 2.86
C GLU A 294 36.58 6.38 4.19
N VAL A 295 35.50 5.92 4.83
CA VAL A 295 34.90 6.65 5.96
C VAL A 295 34.81 5.88 7.27
N LEU A 296 34.85 4.54 7.28
CA LEU A 296 34.81 3.78 8.53
C LEU A 296 36.18 3.83 9.23
N PRO A 297 36.24 4.14 10.54
CA PRO A 297 37.48 4.00 11.31
C PRO A 297 37.96 2.54 11.32
N ASN A 298 39.28 2.30 11.22
CA ASN A 298 39.84 0.93 11.27
C ASN A 298 39.34 0.11 12.48
N SER A 299 39.15 0.74 13.64
CA SER A 299 38.63 0.05 14.82
C SER A 299 37.20 -0.45 14.66
N LEU A 300 36.39 0.23 13.83
CA LEU A 300 35.03 -0.18 13.52
C LEU A 300 35.03 -1.31 12.49
N HIS A 301 35.88 -1.21 11.45
CA HIS A 301 36.18 -2.32 10.53
C HIS A 301 36.55 -3.60 11.28
N ASP A 302 37.58 -3.55 12.14
CA ASP A 302 38.03 -4.69 12.95
C ASP A 302 36.90 -5.26 13.84
N SER A 303 36.00 -4.38 14.33
CA SER A 303 34.88 -4.79 15.18
C SER A 303 33.78 -5.48 14.38
N LEU A 304 33.45 -4.97 13.19
CA LEU A 304 32.45 -5.55 12.30
C LEU A 304 32.92 -6.91 11.76
N GLU A 305 34.17 -7.03 11.32
CA GLU A 305 34.75 -8.32 10.88
C GLU A 305 34.71 -9.38 11.99
N ALA A 306 34.96 -8.97 13.25
CA ALA A 306 34.90 -9.86 14.39
C ALA A 306 33.48 -10.29 14.78
N LEU A 307 32.49 -9.40 14.60
CA LEU A 307 31.08 -9.66 14.93
C LEU A 307 30.37 -10.46 13.83
N TYR A 308 30.69 -10.21 12.57
CA TYR A 308 30.05 -10.79 11.40
C TYR A 308 31.07 -11.57 10.54
N PRO A 309 31.59 -12.71 11.04
CA PRO A 309 32.58 -13.48 10.29
C PRO A 309 32.02 -14.00 8.98
N GLY A 310 32.70 -13.70 7.87
CA GLY A 310 32.28 -14.06 6.51
C GLY A 310 31.50 -12.97 5.78
N PHE A 311 31.45 -11.77 6.36
CA PHE A 311 30.96 -10.56 5.72
C PHE A 311 32.06 -9.50 5.67
N GLU A 312 32.01 -8.64 4.65
CA GLU A 312 32.91 -7.51 4.46
C GLU A 312 32.08 -6.21 4.33
N PRO A 313 32.42 -5.12 5.04
CA PRO A 313 31.81 -3.82 4.78
C PRO A 313 32.05 -3.39 3.32
N ASP A 314 30.98 -3.07 2.57
CA ASP A 314 31.07 -2.63 1.18
C ASP A 314 30.77 -1.11 1.09
N ASP A 315 29.51 -0.75 1.29
CA ASP A 315 29.04 0.63 1.30
C ASP A 315 28.60 1.07 2.71
N VAL A 316 28.60 2.38 2.93
CA VAL A 316 28.16 2.96 4.19
C VAL A 316 27.36 4.25 4.00
N MET A 317 26.21 4.26 4.67
CA MET A 317 25.40 5.46 4.81
C MET A 317 25.81 6.19 6.08
N VAL A 318 26.49 7.32 5.91
CA VAL A 318 26.94 8.16 7.02
C VAL A 318 25.80 9.07 7.48
N GLN A 319 25.13 8.67 8.56
CA GLN A 319 23.96 9.37 9.08
C GLN A 319 24.37 10.46 10.07
N THR A 320 23.95 11.70 9.81
CA THR A 320 24.15 12.85 10.71
C THR A 320 22.84 13.22 11.38
N LEU A 321 22.77 13.04 12.70
CA LEU A 321 21.61 13.37 13.54
C LEU A 321 21.44 14.90 13.69
N PRO A 322 20.29 15.38 14.20
CA PRO A 322 20.04 16.82 14.36
C PRO A 322 20.96 17.43 15.44
N SER A 323 21.46 16.61 16.37
CA SER A 323 22.49 17.00 17.35
C SER A 323 23.87 17.22 16.71
N GLY A 324 24.09 16.73 15.50
CA GLY A 324 25.39 16.65 14.84
C GLY A 324 26.16 15.36 15.15
N ASP A 325 25.61 14.47 15.98
CA ASP A 325 26.19 13.14 16.19
C ASP A 325 26.14 12.31 14.90
N ILE A 326 27.10 11.39 14.76
CA ILE A 326 27.23 10.51 13.59
C ILE A 326 26.94 9.07 14.02
N ARG A 327 26.25 8.33 13.16
CA ARG A 327 26.16 6.88 13.17
C ARG A 327 26.30 6.35 11.74
N TYR A 328 26.59 5.08 11.58
CA TYR A 328 26.84 4.45 10.30
C TYR A 328 25.81 3.34 10.08
N GLU A 329 25.18 3.30 8.93
CA GLU A 329 24.50 2.10 8.46
C GLU A 329 25.38 1.48 7.39
N VAL A 330 25.92 0.31 7.69
CA VAL A 330 26.95 -0.36 6.89
C VAL A 330 26.30 -1.53 6.18
N GLU A 331 26.45 -1.56 4.86
CA GLU A 331 26.13 -2.73 4.05
C GLU A 331 27.26 -3.74 4.20
N MET A 332 26.93 -4.89 4.78
CA MET A 332 27.84 -6.00 5.02
C MET A 332 27.59 -7.04 3.95
N LYS A 333 28.53 -7.17 3.01
CA LYS A 333 28.44 -8.06 1.87
C LYS A 333 28.87 -9.48 2.21
N ALA A 334 28.10 -10.48 1.83
CA ALA A 334 28.44 -11.88 2.11
C ALA A 334 29.51 -12.45 1.15
N ASP A 335 30.63 -12.97 1.69
CA ASP A 335 31.77 -13.51 0.90
C ASP A 335 31.41 -14.64 -0.10
N ARG A 336 30.27 -15.31 0.10
CA ARG A 336 29.92 -16.57 -0.58
C ARG A 336 28.58 -16.55 -1.31
N GLY A 337 28.11 -15.37 -1.70
CA GLY A 337 26.81 -15.21 -2.37
C GLY A 337 25.64 -15.60 -1.48
N GLY A 338 25.73 -15.25 -0.20
CA GLY A 338 24.56 -15.14 0.68
C GLY A 338 23.92 -13.77 0.51
N ASP A 339 22.84 -13.53 1.25
CA ASP A 339 22.18 -12.23 1.28
C ASP A 339 23.03 -11.23 2.08
N ASP A 340 23.03 -9.98 1.65
CA ASP A 340 23.77 -8.92 2.32
C ASP A 340 23.00 -8.46 3.58
N LEU A 341 23.71 -7.83 4.51
CA LEU A 341 23.21 -7.46 5.83
C LEU A 341 23.46 -5.96 6.07
N PHE A 342 22.44 -5.17 6.39
CA PHE A 342 22.65 -3.78 6.82
C PHE A 342 22.76 -3.70 8.34
N VAL A 343 23.83 -3.06 8.82
CA VAL A 343 24.12 -2.91 10.26
C VAL A 343 24.19 -1.44 10.64
N LEU A 344 23.26 -1.00 11.48
CA LEU A 344 23.30 0.34 12.07
C LEU A 344 24.17 0.34 13.32
N VAL A 345 25.27 1.09 13.31
CA VAL A 345 26.32 1.06 14.32
C VAL A 345 26.77 2.46 14.73
N LEU A 346 27.08 2.63 16.03
CA LEU A 346 27.68 3.84 16.57
C LEU A 346 29.20 3.87 16.31
N PRO A 347 29.85 5.05 16.36
CA PRO A 347 31.31 5.15 16.11
C PRO A 347 32.19 4.34 17.08
N ASP A 348 31.65 3.89 18.21
CA ASP A 348 32.36 3.04 19.19
C ASP A 348 32.19 1.54 18.94
N GLY A 349 31.48 1.15 17.87
CA GLY A 349 31.20 -0.24 17.52
C GLY A 349 29.92 -0.80 18.15
N THR A 350 29.15 -0.01 18.89
CA THR A 350 27.87 -0.45 19.44
C THR A 350 26.84 -0.61 18.32
N VAL A 351 26.40 -1.85 18.08
CA VAL A 351 25.32 -2.17 17.13
C VAL A 351 23.96 -1.76 17.72
N LEU A 352 23.19 -1.03 16.93
CA LEU A 352 21.85 -0.56 17.28
C LEU A 352 20.74 -1.40 16.64
N CYS A 353 20.97 -1.89 15.42
CA CYS A 353 19.97 -2.58 14.59
C CYS A 353 20.68 -3.32 13.44
N GLU A 354 20.05 -4.39 12.97
CA GLU A 354 20.49 -5.27 11.88
C GLU A 354 19.27 -5.60 11.01
N ARG A 355 19.43 -5.69 9.68
CA ARG A 355 18.39 -6.19 8.76
C ARG A 355 19.04 -6.96 7.61
N ASP A 356 18.41 -8.04 7.16
CA ASP A 356 18.79 -8.71 5.92
C ASP A 356 18.34 -7.87 4.71
N GLU A 357 19.09 -7.83 3.62
CA GLU A 357 18.73 -7.07 2.40
C GLU A 357 17.36 -7.48 1.83
N THR A 358 16.92 -8.71 2.07
CA THR A 358 15.70 -9.27 1.49
C THR A 358 14.41 -8.99 2.30
N ASP A 359 14.49 -8.27 3.43
CA ASP A 359 13.35 -7.89 4.28
C ASP A 359 12.80 -6.48 3.99
#